data_AF-A0ABD2FIY7-F1
#
_entry.id   AF-A0ABD2FIY7-F1
#
_cell.length_a   1.000
_cell.length_b   1.000
_cell.length_c   1.000
_cell.angle_alpha   90.00
_cell.angle_beta   90.00
_cell.angle_gamma   90.00
#
_symmetry.space_group_name_H-M   'P 1'
#
loop_
_entity.id
_entity.type
_entity.pdbx_description
1 polymer ?
#
loop_
_entity_poly.entity_id
_entity_poly.type
_entity_poly.pdbx_seq_one_letter_code
_entity_poly.pdbx_strand_id
1 'polypeptide(L)'
;MLSPRCPVSEFSCGTPPASLPETPSFLLNTHGQLKLSIIQEQEVLVVSVLEARGIVEDCQRSCDSYVKIGMFPDSDPSDRQKSQMVPECRNPIFLQTFYFVVSEGDLHKRLLFTMWNSDSTSRMSALLGCMSFGVRSLMDPDKEFQGWYFLLGEELGRKKHLKVPTQHNNPTGKFDFVLSIN
;
A
#
# COMPACT_ATOMS: atom_id res chain seq x y z
N MET A 1 21.28 14.84 -8.83
CA MET A 1 21.13 13.65 -7.99
C MET A 1 20.22 12.69 -8.76
N LEU A 2 20.73 11.52 -9.15
CA LEU A 2 20.02 10.56 -9.99
C LEU A 2 19.06 9.75 -9.10
N SER A 3 17.77 9.79 -9.39
CA SER A 3 16.81 8.84 -8.81
C SER A 3 17.22 7.41 -9.19
N PRO A 4 17.05 6.43 -8.29
CA PRO A 4 17.33 5.03 -8.62
C PRO A 4 16.42 4.59 -9.78
N ARG A 5 17.03 4.21 -10.91
CA ARG A 5 16.31 3.60 -12.04
C ARG A 5 15.95 2.16 -11.68
N CYS A 6 14.79 1.71 -12.15
CA CYS A 6 14.34 0.33 -11.95
C CYS A 6 15.40 -0.67 -12.43
N PRO A 7 15.65 -1.77 -11.69
CA PRO A 7 16.35 -2.90 -12.25
C PRO A 7 15.51 -3.45 -13.41
N VAL A 8 16.13 -3.57 -14.58
CA VAL A 8 15.49 -3.98 -15.82
C VAL A 8 14.98 -5.42 -15.64
N SER A 9 13.66 -5.60 -15.59
CA SER A 9 13.04 -6.91 -15.69
C SER A 9 12.08 -6.90 -16.86
N GLU A 10 12.49 -7.52 -17.97
CA GLU A 10 11.62 -7.82 -19.10
C GLU A 10 10.47 -8.71 -18.64
N PHE A 11 9.24 -8.21 -18.70
CA PHE A 11 8.05 -9.06 -18.55
C PHE A 11 7.05 -8.74 -19.64
N SER A 12 6.99 -9.65 -20.61
CA SER A 12 5.97 -9.71 -21.65
C SER A 12 4.58 -9.82 -21.02
N CYS A 13 3.62 -9.10 -21.61
CA CYS A 13 2.20 -9.23 -21.28
C CYS A 13 1.71 -10.64 -21.65
N GLY A 14 1.82 -11.58 -20.72
CA GLY A 14 1.24 -12.92 -20.84
C GLY A 14 -0.22 -12.88 -20.41
N THR A 15 -1.12 -13.30 -21.29
CA THR A 15 -2.54 -13.52 -21.01
C THR A 15 -2.69 -14.46 -19.80
N PRO A 16 -3.57 -14.17 -18.82
CA PRO A 16 -3.76 -15.07 -17.68
C PRO A 16 -4.38 -16.40 -18.16
N PRO A 17 -3.83 -17.57 -17.78
CA PRO A 17 -4.44 -18.85 -18.06
C PRO A 17 -5.75 -19.01 -17.28
N ALA A 18 -6.74 -19.59 -17.95
CA ALA A 18 -8.08 -19.79 -17.44
C ALA A 18 -8.13 -20.79 -16.26
N SER A 19 -9.04 -20.49 -15.33
CA SER A 19 -9.60 -21.33 -14.25
C SER A 19 -8.69 -21.68 -13.07
N LEU A 20 -8.79 -20.88 -12.00
CA LEU A 20 -8.44 -21.22 -10.63
C LEU A 20 -9.65 -20.94 -9.71
N PRO A 21 -9.81 -21.71 -8.61
CA PRO A 21 -11.06 -21.76 -7.85
C PRO A 21 -11.41 -20.41 -7.22
N GLU A 22 -12.69 -20.03 -7.38
CA GLU A 22 -13.46 -18.95 -6.72
C GLU A 22 -12.63 -18.12 -5.72
N THR A 23 -11.77 -17.26 -6.26
CA THR A 23 -11.03 -16.31 -5.44
C THR A 23 -12.07 -15.32 -4.93
N PRO A 24 -12.18 -15.05 -3.61
CA PRO A 24 -13.23 -14.18 -3.13
C PRO A 24 -13.13 -12.82 -3.85
N SER A 25 -14.26 -12.32 -4.33
CA SER A 25 -14.37 -11.22 -5.31
C SER A 25 -13.55 -9.96 -4.96
N PHE A 26 -13.27 -9.71 -3.68
CA PHE A 26 -12.42 -8.61 -3.24
C PHE A 26 -10.93 -8.76 -3.62
N LEU A 27 -10.42 -9.97 -3.81
CA LEU A 27 -9.05 -10.22 -4.28
C LEU A 27 -8.91 -9.99 -5.79
N LEU A 28 -9.98 -10.17 -6.57
CA LEU A 28 -9.99 -9.90 -8.00
C LEU A 28 -9.89 -8.41 -8.34
N ASN A 29 -10.11 -7.51 -7.38
CA ASN A 29 -10.14 -6.07 -7.59
C ASN A 29 -9.01 -5.32 -6.85
N THR A 30 -7.87 -5.99 -6.64
CA THR A 30 -6.67 -5.36 -6.07
C THR A 30 -5.78 -4.80 -7.18
N HIS A 31 -5.15 -3.66 -6.93
CA HIS A 31 -4.37 -2.91 -7.92
C HIS A 31 -2.85 -3.08 -7.74
N GLY A 32 -2.45 -4.10 -6.98
CA GLY A 32 -1.07 -4.39 -6.60
C GLY A 32 -0.90 -4.54 -5.09
N GLN A 33 0.35 -4.56 -4.64
CA GLN A 33 0.70 -4.78 -3.24
C GLN A 33 1.75 -3.77 -2.80
N LEU A 34 1.66 -3.30 -1.56
CA LEU A 34 2.61 -2.37 -0.95
C LEU A 34 3.16 -2.97 0.33
N LYS A 35 4.48 -2.96 0.47
CA LYS A 35 5.19 -3.43 1.66
C LYS A 35 5.40 -2.29 2.63
N LEU A 36 4.88 -2.45 3.84
CA LEU A 36 4.91 -1.46 4.90
C LEU A 36 5.52 -2.04 6.18
N SER A 37 6.07 -1.15 6.99
CA SER A 37 6.39 -1.41 8.40
C SER A 37 5.94 -0.20 9.20
N ILE A 38 5.00 -0.38 10.11
CA ILE A 38 4.51 0.68 10.99
C ILE A 38 4.82 0.26 12.43
N ILE A 39 5.59 1.09 13.12
CA ILE A 39 6.03 0.86 14.50
C ILE A 39 5.58 2.06 15.32
N GLN A 40 5.05 1.80 16.51
CA GLN A 40 4.80 2.81 17.50
C GLN A 40 6.07 3.05 18.34
N GLU A 41 6.46 4.32 18.47
CA GLU A 41 7.43 4.79 19.45
C GLU A 41 6.78 5.90 20.28
N GLN A 42 6.33 5.57 21.50
CA GLN A 42 5.61 6.50 22.39
C GLN A 42 4.33 7.06 21.71
N GLU A 43 4.28 8.37 21.47
CA GLU A 43 3.17 9.07 20.77
C GLU A 43 3.43 9.24 19.28
N VAL A 44 4.47 8.61 18.73
CA VAL A 44 4.87 8.75 17.33
C VAL A 44 4.69 7.43 16.59
N LEU A 45 4.02 7.48 15.44
CA LEU A 45 3.99 6.39 14.48
C LEU A 45 5.15 6.57 13.49
N VAL A 46 6.06 5.60 13.49
CA VAL A 46 7.16 5.48 12.54
C VAL A 46 6.69 4.60 11.38
N VAL A 47 6.41 5.26 10.25
CA VAL A 47 5.77 4.63 9.09
C VAL A 47 6.80 4.48 7.97
N SER A 48 7.22 3.25 7.69
CA SER A 48 8.15 2.95 6.62
C SER A 48 7.43 2.36 5.40
N VAL A 49 7.51 3.08 4.27
CA VAL A 49 7.07 2.63 2.95
C VAL A 49 8.27 2.07 2.21
N LEU A 50 8.28 0.74 2.02
CA LEU A 50 9.48 0.05 1.55
C LEU A 50 9.48 -0.09 0.03
N GLU A 51 8.54 -0.87 -0.51
CA GLU A 51 8.48 -1.24 -1.92
C GLU A 51 7.04 -1.60 -2.30
N ALA A 52 6.69 -1.47 -3.57
CA ALA A 52 5.44 -1.99 -4.11
C ALA A 52 5.73 -3.04 -5.19
N ARG A 53 4.75 -3.92 -5.47
CA ARG A 53 4.85 -4.91 -6.54
C ARG A 53 3.52 -5.19 -7.20
N GLY A 54 3.60 -5.63 -8.46
CA GLY A 54 2.44 -6.06 -9.23
C GLY A 54 1.41 -4.94 -9.43
N ILE A 55 1.87 -3.70 -9.60
CA ILE A 55 1.00 -2.57 -9.89
C ILE A 55 0.32 -2.82 -11.25
N VAL A 56 -1.01 -2.87 -11.23
CA VAL A 56 -1.83 -3.09 -12.42
C VAL A 56 -2.21 -1.75 -13.00
N GLU A 57 -1.72 -1.45 -14.20
CA GLU A 57 -2.13 -0.30 -14.98
C GLU A 57 -2.76 -0.77 -16.29
N ASP A 58 -3.85 -0.13 -16.67
CA ASP A 58 -4.68 -0.52 -17.81
C ASP A 58 -4.04 -0.21 -19.17
N CYS A 59 -2.95 0.56 -19.23
CA CYS A 59 -2.38 1.00 -20.50
C CYS A 59 -0.86 1.23 -20.42
N GLN A 60 -0.19 1.06 -21.56
CA GLN A 60 1.25 1.18 -21.78
C GLN A 60 1.84 2.60 -21.60
N ARG A 61 1.49 3.31 -20.52
CA ARG A 61 2.04 4.61 -20.16
C ARG A 61 3.12 4.47 -19.09
N SER A 62 3.98 5.48 -18.93
CA SER A 62 4.96 5.51 -17.85
C SER A 62 4.26 5.41 -16.50
N CYS A 63 4.74 4.51 -15.65
CA CYS A 63 4.24 4.31 -14.30
C CYS A 63 5.10 5.11 -13.33
N ASP A 64 4.84 6.41 -13.21
CA ASP A 64 5.58 7.29 -12.31
C ASP A 64 4.89 7.28 -10.94
N SER A 65 5.24 6.26 -10.18
CA SER A 65 4.55 5.89 -8.94
C SER A 65 5.03 6.70 -7.73
N TYR A 66 4.10 7.10 -6.88
CA TYR A 66 4.41 7.63 -5.54
C TYR A 66 3.29 7.29 -4.54
N VAL A 67 3.63 7.33 -3.25
CA VAL A 67 2.69 7.10 -2.15
C VAL A 67 2.43 8.42 -1.42
N LYS A 68 1.17 8.65 -1.05
CA LYS A 68 0.78 9.69 -0.08
C LYS A 68 0.27 9.02 1.19
N ILE A 69 0.65 9.57 2.34
CA ILE A 69 0.25 9.11 3.67
C ILE A 69 -0.34 10.28 4.46
N GLY A 70 -1.45 10.07 5.15
CA GLY A 70 -2.02 11.08 6.05
C GLY A 70 -3.18 10.57 6.91
N MET A 71 -3.59 11.40 7.87
CA MET A 71 -4.68 11.09 8.82
C MET A 71 -6.06 11.40 8.22
N PHE A 72 -6.84 10.38 7.94
CA PHE A 72 -8.20 10.50 7.41
C PHE A 72 -9.24 10.34 8.53
N PRO A 73 -10.31 11.16 8.59
CA PRO A 73 -10.81 12.07 7.55
C PRO A 73 -10.30 13.52 7.61
N ASP A 74 -9.73 13.98 8.72
CA ASP A 74 -9.54 15.43 8.98
C ASP A 74 -8.41 16.11 8.21
N SER A 75 -7.40 15.37 7.73
CA SER A 75 -6.30 15.99 6.97
C SER A 75 -6.78 16.43 5.58
N ASP A 76 -6.48 17.68 5.20
CA ASP A 76 -6.59 18.09 3.80
C ASP A 76 -5.73 17.16 2.93
N PRO A 77 -6.24 16.67 1.78
CA PRO A 77 -5.44 15.87 0.85
C PRO A 77 -4.09 16.49 0.44
N SER A 78 -3.94 17.81 0.54
CA SER A 78 -2.71 18.56 0.28
C SER A 78 -1.67 18.46 1.41
N ASP A 79 -2.11 18.28 2.67
CA ASP A 79 -1.23 18.15 3.84
C ASP A 79 -0.62 16.75 4.00
N ARG A 80 -1.00 15.82 3.12
CA ARG A 80 -0.49 14.46 3.15
C ARG A 80 0.99 14.43 2.79
N GLN A 81 1.77 13.73 3.60
CA GLN A 81 3.17 13.48 3.33
C GLN A 81 3.28 12.62 2.07
N LYS A 82 4.16 13.02 1.14
CA LYS A 82 4.33 12.39 -0.17
C LYS A 82 5.73 11.78 -0.26
N SER A 83 5.82 10.55 -0.76
CA SER A 83 7.11 9.93 -1.06
C SER A 83 7.78 10.56 -2.27
N GLN A 84 9.09 10.36 -2.40
CA GLN A 84 9.74 10.54 -3.69
C GLN A 84 9.06 9.67 -4.75
N MET A 85 8.96 10.23 -5.95
CA MET A 85 8.40 9.57 -7.11
C MET A 85 9.43 8.64 -7.73
N VAL A 86 9.01 7.43 -8.07
CA VAL A 86 9.83 6.45 -8.77
C VAL A 86 9.28 6.35 -10.21
N PRO A 87 10.03 6.84 -11.22
CA PRO A 87 9.56 6.87 -12.59
C PRO A 87 9.56 5.48 -13.23
N GLU A 88 8.63 5.26 -14.16
CA GLU A 88 8.58 4.08 -15.05
C GLU A 88 8.72 2.71 -14.35
N CYS A 89 8.14 2.55 -13.15
CA CYS A 89 8.33 1.35 -12.32
C CYS A 89 7.02 0.74 -11.83
N ARG A 90 6.73 -0.50 -12.24
CA ARG A 90 5.63 -1.31 -11.68
C ARG A 90 5.98 -2.03 -10.38
N ASN A 91 7.26 -2.04 -10.01
CA ASN A 91 7.76 -2.57 -8.74
C ASN A 91 8.65 -1.52 -8.05
N PRO A 92 8.11 -0.33 -7.72
CA PRO A 92 8.91 0.77 -7.22
C PRO A 92 9.46 0.47 -5.82
N ILE A 93 10.72 0.87 -5.59
CA ILE A 93 11.38 0.82 -4.30
C ILE A 93 11.41 2.24 -3.74
N PHE A 94 10.73 2.47 -2.61
CA PHE A 94 10.58 3.79 -1.99
C PHE A 94 11.57 4.01 -0.85
N LEU A 95 11.73 3.02 0.03
CA LEU A 95 12.58 3.03 1.23
C LEU A 95 12.53 4.35 2.01
N GLN A 96 11.32 4.84 2.26
CA GLN A 96 11.09 6.12 2.94
C GLN A 96 10.32 5.94 4.23
N THR A 97 10.76 6.66 5.25
CA THR A 97 10.15 6.65 6.58
C THR A 97 9.53 8.02 6.87
N PHE A 98 8.32 8.00 7.38
CA PHE A 98 7.51 9.15 7.75
C PHE A 98 7.18 9.07 9.24
N TYR A 99 7.00 10.22 9.86
CA TYR A 99 6.71 10.34 11.28
C TYR A 99 5.38 11.05 11.47
N PHE A 100 4.52 10.47 12.30
CA PHE A 100 3.23 11.05 12.65
C PHE A 100 3.09 11.09 14.16
N VAL A 101 3.06 12.29 14.73
CA VAL A 101 2.68 12.49 16.13
C VAL A 101 1.18 12.27 16.24
N VAL A 102 0.76 11.51 17.25
CA VAL A 102 -0.63 11.11 17.46
C VAL A 102 -1.07 11.59 18.82
N SER A 103 -2.16 12.35 18.83
CA SER A 103 -2.85 12.78 20.04
C SER A 103 -4.03 11.85 20.36
N GLU A 104 -4.60 11.97 21.57
CA GLU A 104 -5.85 11.27 21.92
C GLU A 104 -6.98 11.56 20.92
N GLY A 105 -7.02 12.79 20.40
CA GLY A 105 -7.95 13.22 19.37
C GLY A 105 -7.79 12.49 18.04
N ASP A 106 -6.66 11.83 17.78
CA ASP A 106 -6.40 11.11 16.53
C ASP A 106 -6.77 9.63 16.60
N LEU A 107 -7.07 9.09 17.79
CA LEU A 107 -7.31 7.65 17.98
C LEU A 107 -8.53 7.12 17.21
N HIS A 108 -9.50 7.99 16.90
CA HIS A 108 -10.68 7.64 16.09
C HIS A 108 -10.42 7.71 14.58
N LYS A 109 -9.27 8.24 14.17
CA LYS A 109 -8.88 8.44 12.77
C LYS A 109 -8.26 7.18 12.19
N ARG A 110 -7.95 7.27 10.90
CA ARG A 110 -7.26 6.22 10.15
C ARG A 110 -6.03 6.79 9.47
N LEU A 111 -4.92 6.07 9.55
CA LEU A 111 -3.75 6.35 8.73
C LEU A 111 -3.99 5.79 7.32
N LEU A 112 -4.14 6.67 6.34
CA LEU A 112 -4.50 6.35 4.97
C LEU A 112 -3.28 6.41 4.05
N PHE A 113 -3.06 5.34 3.30
CA PHE A 113 -2.05 5.21 2.26
C PHE A 113 -2.75 5.24 0.89
N THR A 114 -2.34 6.14 0.00
CA THR A 114 -2.81 6.20 -1.39
C THR A 114 -1.64 6.13 -2.35
N MET A 115 -1.67 5.17 -3.27
CA MET A 115 -0.68 5.01 -4.33
C MET A 115 -1.19 5.70 -5.59
N TRP A 116 -0.33 6.48 -6.25
CA TRP A 116 -0.69 7.29 -7.41
C TRP A 116 0.28 7.05 -8.55
N ASN A 117 -0.22 7.09 -9.78
CA ASN A 117 0.59 7.28 -10.97
C ASN A 117 0.47 8.74 -11.43
N SER A 118 1.60 9.42 -11.60
CA SER A 118 1.65 10.75 -12.18
C SER A 118 1.97 10.69 -13.67
N ASP A 119 1.04 11.09 -14.53
CA ASP A 119 1.37 11.30 -15.93
C ASP A 119 2.02 12.68 -16.10
N SER A 120 3.34 12.70 -16.26
CA SER A 120 4.13 13.92 -16.49
C SER A 120 3.74 14.66 -17.77
N THR A 121 3.13 13.97 -18.74
CA THR A 121 2.68 14.52 -20.02
C THR A 121 1.33 15.22 -19.88
N SER A 122 0.38 14.63 -19.13
CA SER A 122 -0.97 15.20 -18.97
C SER A 122 -1.15 16.05 -17.72
N ARG A 123 -0.16 16.12 -16.82
CA ARG A 123 -0.25 16.77 -15.49
C ARG A 123 -1.37 16.20 -14.61
N MET A 124 -1.95 15.05 -14.99
CA MET A 124 -2.99 14.37 -14.24
C MET A 124 -2.36 13.23 -13.43
N SER A 125 -2.87 13.01 -12.23
CA SER A 125 -2.50 11.86 -11.41
C SER A 125 -3.70 10.95 -11.21
N ALA A 126 -3.51 9.66 -11.48
CA ALA A 126 -4.53 8.64 -11.28
C ALA A 126 -4.27 7.90 -9.96
N LEU A 127 -5.32 7.68 -9.18
CA LEU A 127 -5.24 6.81 -8.01
C LEU A 127 -5.13 5.36 -8.48
N LEU A 128 -4.05 4.70 -8.11
CA LEU A 128 -3.84 3.28 -8.38
C LEU A 128 -4.59 2.43 -7.36
N GLY A 129 -4.54 2.81 -6.09
CA GLY A 129 -5.25 2.12 -5.02
C GLY A 129 -4.90 2.67 -3.65
N CYS A 130 -5.61 2.22 -2.63
CA CYS A 130 -5.41 2.69 -1.27
C CYS A 130 -5.69 1.62 -0.21
N MET A 131 -5.27 1.91 1.01
CA MET A 131 -5.57 1.13 2.21
C MET A 131 -5.41 2.00 3.45
N SER A 132 -6.01 1.58 4.56
CA SER A 132 -5.95 2.35 5.80
C SER A 132 -5.92 1.49 7.04
N PHE A 133 -5.31 2.03 8.09
CA PHE A 133 -5.14 1.41 9.40
C PHE A 133 -5.80 2.31 10.44
N GLY A 134 -6.59 1.74 11.35
CA GLY A 134 -7.14 2.52 12.47
C GLY A 134 -6.02 2.97 13.39
N VAL A 135 -5.95 4.26 13.71
CA VAL A 135 -4.87 4.81 14.55
C VAL A 135 -4.85 4.16 15.93
N ARG A 136 -6.03 3.91 16.53
CA ARG A 136 -6.14 3.14 17.78
C ARG A 136 -5.47 1.77 17.70
N SER A 137 -5.67 1.04 16.59
CA SER A 137 -5.04 -0.28 16.42
C SER A 137 -3.54 -0.17 16.16
N LEU A 138 -3.06 0.91 15.52
CA LEU A 138 -1.62 1.16 15.34
C LEU A 138 -0.90 1.53 16.65
N MET A 139 -1.64 2.06 17.63
CA MET A 139 -1.14 2.42 18.96
C MET A 139 -1.21 1.28 19.98
N ASP A 140 -1.63 0.10 19.54
CA ASP A 140 -1.67 -1.09 20.36
C ASP A 140 -0.30 -1.79 20.26
N PRO A 141 0.50 -1.85 21.34
CA PRO A 141 1.85 -2.41 21.31
C PRO A 141 1.85 -3.92 21.05
N ASP A 142 0.72 -4.61 21.25
CA ASP A 142 0.59 -6.04 21.00
C ASP A 142 0.34 -6.35 19.51
N LYS A 143 0.11 -5.31 18.67
CA LYS A 143 -0.17 -5.47 17.24
C LYS A 143 1.02 -5.08 16.38
N GLU A 144 1.39 -5.97 15.46
CA GLU A 144 2.45 -5.73 14.48
C GLU A 144 1.89 -5.44 13.09
N PHE A 145 2.29 -4.31 12.52
CA PHE A 145 1.90 -3.88 11.18
C PHE A 145 3.10 -3.87 10.22
N GLN A 146 3.65 -5.06 10.00
CA GLN A 146 4.73 -5.28 9.06
C GLN A 146 4.36 -6.34 8.02
N GLY A 147 4.66 -6.06 6.75
CA GLY A 147 4.55 -7.00 5.65
C GLY A 147 3.94 -6.41 4.40
N TRP A 148 3.47 -7.30 3.53
CA TRP A 148 2.79 -6.94 2.29
C TRP A 148 1.30 -6.72 2.54
N TYR A 149 0.74 -5.69 1.94
CA TYR A 149 -0.68 -5.37 1.99
C TYR A 149 -1.21 -5.11 0.59
N PHE A 150 -2.46 -5.49 0.32
CA PHE A 150 -3.10 -5.24 -0.97
C PHE A 150 -3.50 -3.76 -1.12
N LEU A 151 -3.26 -3.20 -2.30
CA LEU A 151 -3.82 -1.93 -2.74
C LEU A 151 -5.28 -2.17 -3.16
N LEU A 152 -6.20 -1.66 -2.35
CA LEU A 152 -7.64 -1.84 -2.56
C LEU A 152 -8.22 -0.69 -3.40
N GLY A 153 -9.40 -0.90 -3.97
CA GLY A 153 -10.18 0.19 -4.55
C GLY A 153 -10.54 1.27 -3.51
N GLU A 154 -10.82 2.49 -3.98
CA GLU A 154 -10.93 3.68 -3.14
C GLU A 154 -11.88 3.53 -1.93
N GLU A 155 -13.09 3.04 -2.18
CA GLU A 155 -14.12 2.94 -1.14
C GLU A 155 -13.71 1.97 -0.03
N LEU A 156 -13.12 0.85 -0.43
CA LEU A 156 -12.74 -0.22 0.49
C LEU A 156 -11.45 0.12 1.24
N GLY A 157 -10.46 0.66 0.54
CA GLY A 157 -9.16 1.03 1.11
C GLY A 157 -9.26 2.15 2.14
N ARG A 158 -10.22 3.07 2.00
CA ARG A 158 -10.50 4.09 3.04
C ARG A 158 -11.03 3.50 4.35
N LYS A 159 -11.59 2.29 4.30
CA LYS A 159 -12.25 1.62 5.45
C LYS A 159 -11.40 0.51 6.06
N LYS A 160 -10.50 -0.13 5.30
CA LYS A 160 -9.71 -1.27 5.77
C LYS A 160 -8.36 -1.44 5.06
N HIS A 161 -7.60 -2.42 5.53
CA HIS A 161 -6.41 -2.97 4.88
C HIS A 161 -6.56 -4.50 4.79
N LEU A 162 -5.84 -5.14 3.87
CA LEU A 162 -5.77 -6.59 3.77
C LEU A 162 -4.30 -6.99 3.70
N LYS A 163 -3.81 -7.74 4.70
CA LYS A 163 -2.45 -8.28 4.72
C LYS A 163 -2.36 -9.44 3.72
N VAL A 164 -1.31 -9.47 2.93
CA VAL A 164 -1.01 -10.60 2.03
C VAL A 164 -0.50 -11.75 2.89
N PRO A 165 -1.10 -12.95 2.80
CA PRO A 165 -0.60 -14.12 3.49
C PRO A 165 0.84 -14.39 3.09
N THR A 166 1.73 -14.41 4.07
CA THR A 166 3.10 -14.87 3.84
C THR A 166 3.04 -16.39 3.79
N GLN A 167 3.43 -17.01 2.68
CA GLN A 167 3.59 -18.47 2.64
C GLN A 167 4.77 -18.81 3.56
N HIS A 168 4.49 -19.00 4.85
CA HIS A 168 5.40 -19.76 5.68
C HIS A 168 5.18 -21.22 5.30
N ASN A 169 6.22 -21.87 4.76
CA ASN A 169 6.24 -23.31 4.52
C ASN A 169 6.15 -24.03 5.88
N ASN A 170 4.94 -24.10 6.46
CA ASN A 170 4.61 -25.04 7.52
C ASN A 170 4.04 -26.30 6.84
N PRO A 171 4.59 -27.50 7.12
CA PRO A 171 4.22 -28.75 6.46
C PRO A 171 2.81 -29.29 6.79
N THR A 172 1.96 -28.49 7.42
CA THR A 172 0.60 -28.87 7.80
C THR A 172 -0.36 -27.85 7.19
N GLY A 173 -0.98 -28.25 6.07
CA GLY A 173 -1.84 -27.43 5.20
C GLY A 173 -3.08 -26.85 5.87
N LYS A 174 -2.89 -25.82 6.71
CA LYS A 174 -3.94 -24.95 7.21
C LYS A 174 -3.65 -23.54 6.68
N PHE A 175 -4.43 -23.12 5.70
CA PHE A 175 -4.43 -21.76 5.19
C PHE A 175 -5.14 -20.88 6.22
N ASP A 176 -4.39 -20.32 7.16
CA ASP A 176 -4.93 -19.31 8.05
C ASP A 176 -5.08 -18.00 7.26
N PHE A 177 -6.29 -17.78 6.73
CA PHE A 177 -6.74 -16.45 6.34
C PHE A 177 -6.81 -15.60 7.62
N VAL A 178 -5.67 -15.01 8.01
CA VAL A 178 -5.67 -13.95 9.01
C VAL A 178 -6.25 -12.70 8.36
N LEU A 179 -7.57 -12.68 8.27
CA LEU A 179 -8.35 -11.47 8.20
C LEU A 179 -8.09 -10.73 9.51
N SER A 180 -7.10 -9.84 9.55
CA SER A 180 -6.98 -8.86 10.63
C SER A 180 -8.17 -7.90 10.54
N ILE A 181 -9.31 -8.35 11.07
CA ILE A 181 -10.47 -7.55 11.40
C ILE A 181 -10.35 -7.30 12.90
N ASN A 182 -9.89 -6.10 13.26
CA ASN A 182 -10.13 -5.42 14.55
C ASN A 182 -9.69 -3.97 14.44
#